data_AF-A0A9D4VI69-F1
#
_entry.id   AF-A0A9D4VI69-F1
#
_cell.length_a   1.000
_cell.length_b   1.000
_cell.length_c   1.000
_cell.angle_alpha   90.00
_cell.angle_beta   90.00
_cell.angle_gamma   90.00
#
_symmetry.space_group_name_H-M   'P 1'
#
loop_
_entity.id
_entity.type
_entity.pdbx_description
1 polymer ?
#
loop_
_entity_poly.entity_id
_entity_poly.type
_entity_poly.pdbx_seq_one_letter_code
_entity_poly.pdbx_strand_id
1 'polypeptide(L)'
;MSILHVWPEFNCLPPPLGVAAGQTWSIDIPAGTSSGRIWGRTGCNFDGSGRGSCQTGDCGGALSCSLSGQPPLTLAEFTLNGGNNQDYFDLSVIDGFNIPMQFAPTSNGCNKVRTCREKSCPDAYQYPSDDTKTVSCPGGTNYRIVFCP
;
A
#
# COMPACT_ATOMS: atom_id res chain seq x y z
N MET A 1 15.47 -2.94 -6.01
CA MET A 1 14.68 -2.96 -4.77
C MET A 1 14.07 -1.58 -4.63
N SER A 2 12.86 -1.39 -5.17
CA SER A 2 12.24 -0.06 -5.23
C SER A 2 11.21 0.03 -4.13
N ILE A 3 11.66 0.49 -2.96
CA ILE A 3 10.81 0.82 -1.82
C ILE A 3 10.29 2.22 -2.06
N LEU A 4 8.97 2.40 -2.12
CA LEU A 4 8.34 3.70 -2.32
C LEU A 4 7.32 3.96 -1.22
N HIS A 5 7.61 5.04 -0.48
CA HIS A 5 7.00 5.46 0.78
C HIS A 5 5.59 6.02 0.62
N VAL A 6 4.71 5.77 1.59
CA VAL A 6 3.55 6.65 1.87
C VAL A 6 3.34 6.82 3.37
N TRP A 7 3.24 8.08 3.79
CA TRP A 7 2.69 8.60 5.06
C TRP A 7 1.44 9.46 4.73
N PRO A 8 0.59 9.90 5.69
CA PRO A 8 0.68 9.82 7.14
C PRO A 8 -0.24 8.76 7.75
N GLU A 9 -0.13 8.57 9.06
CA GLU A 9 -0.96 7.70 9.88
C GLU A 9 -2.43 7.67 9.46
N PHE A 10 -2.94 6.48 9.16
CA PHE A 10 -4.35 6.30 8.81
C PHE A 10 -5.10 5.76 10.03
N ASN A 11 -5.88 6.64 10.66
CA ASN A 11 -6.82 6.22 11.69
C ASN A 11 -8.19 6.04 11.03
N CYS A 12 -8.65 4.78 10.89
CA CYS A 12 -9.97 4.50 10.30
C CYS A 12 -11.14 4.79 11.26
N LEU A 13 -10.86 5.34 12.45
CA LEU A 13 -11.87 5.83 13.38
C LEU A 13 -12.12 7.33 13.15
N PRO A 14 -13.34 7.84 13.37
CA PRO A 14 -13.59 9.28 13.39
C PRO A 14 -12.66 9.93 14.42
N PRO A 15 -11.78 10.86 14.03
CA PRO A 15 -10.73 11.34 14.93
C PRO A 15 -11.34 12.12 16.10
N PRO A 16 -11.01 11.79 17.36
CA PRO A 16 -11.21 12.73 18.45
C PRO A 16 -10.05 13.74 18.38
N LEU A 17 -10.35 14.97 17.94
CA LEU A 17 -9.48 16.16 17.99
C LEU A 17 -8.09 16.01 17.31
N GLY A 18 -8.00 16.44 16.05
CA GLY A 18 -6.76 17.08 15.54
C GLY A 18 -5.82 16.31 14.60
N VAL A 19 -6.29 15.33 13.82
CA VAL A 19 -5.50 14.73 12.72
C VAL A 19 -6.27 14.78 11.40
N ALA A 20 -5.61 15.15 10.30
CA ALA A 20 -6.23 15.42 9.00
C ALA A 20 -6.63 14.15 8.24
N ALA A 21 -7.91 13.75 8.33
CA ALA A 21 -8.50 12.82 7.36
C ALA A 21 -8.59 13.48 5.97
N GLY A 22 -8.36 12.70 4.90
CA GLY A 22 -8.53 13.16 3.53
C GLY A 22 -7.31 13.82 2.88
N GLN A 23 -6.12 13.76 3.50
CA GLN A 23 -4.88 14.16 2.84
C GLN A 23 -4.57 13.20 1.66
N THR A 24 -4.14 13.77 0.53
CA THR A 24 -3.67 13.01 -0.63
C THR A 24 -2.18 13.24 -0.83
N TRP A 25 -1.45 12.18 -1.16
CA TRP A 25 -0.04 12.26 -1.56
C TRP A 25 0.09 11.61 -2.94
N SER A 26 0.58 12.40 -3.91
CA SER A 26 0.98 11.91 -5.23
C SER A 26 2.47 11.55 -5.26
N ILE A 27 2.79 10.35 -5.71
CA ILE A 27 4.16 9.88 -5.93
C ILE A 27 4.33 9.45 -7.38
N ASP A 28 5.43 9.86 -8.00
CA ASP A 28 5.82 9.40 -9.32
C ASP A 28 6.74 8.19 -9.18
N ILE A 29 6.28 7.04 -9.67
CA ILE A 29 7.01 5.79 -9.61
C ILE A 29 7.57 5.48 -11.00
N PRO A 30 8.89 5.28 -11.16
CA PRO A 30 9.47 4.96 -12.45
C PRO A 30 8.89 3.69 -13.07
N ALA A 31 8.61 3.72 -14.38
CA ALA A 31 8.30 2.54 -15.15
C ALA A 31 9.45 1.52 -15.05
N GLY A 32 9.13 0.22 -15.01
CA GLY A 32 10.10 -0.85 -14.78
C GLY A 32 10.35 -1.15 -13.30
N THR A 33 9.68 -0.44 -12.38
CA THR A 33 9.71 -0.76 -10.95
C THR A 33 9.14 -2.16 -10.71
N SER A 34 9.95 -3.04 -10.12
CA SER A 34 9.54 -4.39 -9.71
C SER A 34 9.55 -4.52 -8.19
N SER A 35 8.64 -5.36 -7.68
CA SER A 35 8.48 -5.61 -6.24
C SER A 35 8.22 -4.33 -5.43
N GLY A 36 7.45 -3.41 -6.00
CA GLY A 36 7.00 -2.20 -5.32
C GLY A 36 5.95 -2.53 -4.27
N ARG A 37 5.99 -1.82 -3.14
CA ARG A 37 5.09 -2.04 -2.00
C ARG A 37 4.68 -0.72 -1.38
N ILE A 38 3.40 -0.58 -1.09
CA ILE A 38 2.82 0.52 -0.31
C ILE A 38 2.00 -0.09 0.83
N TRP A 39 2.13 0.47 2.02
CA TRP A 39 1.37 0.05 3.20
C TRP A 39 1.10 1.23 4.13
N GLY A 40 0.15 1.04 5.03
CA GLY A 40 -0.17 2.02 6.07
C GLY A 40 0.57 1.70 7.36
N ARG A 41 0.96 2.74 8.11
CA ARG A 41 1.55 2.63 9.45
C ARG A 41 0.62 3.25 10.48
N THR A 42 0.55 2.69 11.69
CA THR A 42 -0.30 3.20 12.77
C THR A 42 0.47 3.37 14.07
N GLY A 43 0.00 4.31 14.91
CA GLY A 43 0.55 4.55 16.24
C GLY A 43 2.04 4.88 16.19
N CYS A 44 2.42 5.81 15.32
CA CYS A 44 3.82 6.15 15.14
C CYS A 44 4.22 7.33 16.02
N ASN A 45 5.51 7.37 16.36
CA ASN A 45 6.11 8.50 17.03
C ASN A 45 7.52 8.69 16.49
N PHE A 46 7.78 9.84 15.89
CA PHE A 46 9.06 10.20 15.28
C PHE A 46 9.60 11.49 15.90
N ASP A 47 10.91 11.53 16.12
CA ASP A 47 11.63 12.72 16.49
C ASP A 47 11.88 13.65 15.27
N GLY A 48 12.44 14.83 15.53
CA GLY A 48 12.79 15.79 14.46
C GLY A 48 13.87 15.31 13.48
N SER A 49 14.54 14.19 13.76
CA SER A 49 15.49 13.53 12.85
C SER A 49 14.85 12.45 11.98
N GLY A 50 13.53 12.24 12.12
CA GLY A 50 12.81 11.19 11.41
C GLY A 50 13.10 9.78 11.94
N ARG A 51 13.50 9.67 13.22
CA ARG A 51 13.72 8.38 13.90
C ARG A 51 12.68 8.16 14.99
N GLY A 52 12.25 6.92 15.17
CA GLY A 52 11.05 6.65 15.93
C GLY A 52 10.64 5.19 15.91
N SER A 53 9.34 4.96 16.04
CA SER A 53 8.73 3.63 15.90
C SER A 53 7.25 3.73 15.54
N CYS A 54 6.69 2.68 14.96
CA CYS A 54 5.26 2.50 14.75
C CYS A 54 4.76 1.21 15.41
N GLN A 55 3.47 1.19 15.81
CA GLN A 55 2.84 -0.03 16.34
C GLN A 55 2.62 -1.09 15.25
N THR A 56 2.28 -0.67 14.03
CA THR A 56 2.12 -1.57 12.88
C THR A 56 2.83 -0.99 11.66
N GLY A 57 3.37 -1.87 10.81
CA GLY A 57 4.06 -1.47 9.58
C GLY A 57 5.36 -0.68 9.80
N ASP A 58 5.97 -0.75 11.00
CA ASP A 58 7.27 -0.10 11.25
C ASP A 58 8.35 -0.62 10.30
N CYS A 59 9.25 0.24 9.84
CA CYS A 59 10.28 -0.11 8.87
C CYS A 59 11.69 0.12 9.42
N GLY A 60 11.92 -0.30 10.66
CA GLY A 60 13.20 -0.16 11.36
C GLY A 60 13.35 1.18 12.08
N GLY A 61 12.24 1.74 12.55
CA GLY A 61 12.21 3.02 13.25
C GLY A 61 12.52 4.24 12.39
N ALA A 62 12.48 4.11 11.07
CA ALA A 62 12.74 5.20 10.14
C ALA A 62 11.43 5.83 9.63
N LEU A 63 11.37 7.16 9.59
CA LEU A 63 10.29 7.88 8.91
C LEU A 63 10.36 7.62 7.40
N SER A 64 11.55 7.55 6.83
CA SER A 64 11.79 7.13 5.45
C SER A 64 12.34 5.70 5.41
N CYS A 65 11.46 4.75 5.08
CA CYS A 65 11.75 3.32 4.98
C CYS A 65 12.78 2.95 3.90
N SER A 66 13.87 2.31 4.28
CA SER A 66 14.75 1.56 3.36
C SER A 66 14.53 0.05 3.46
N LEU A 67 13.57 -0.37 4.30
CA LEU A 67 13.18 -1.75 4.55
C LEU A 67 11.67 -1.90 4.39
N SER A 68 11.20 -3.13 4.21
CA SER A 68 9.77 -3.46 4.27
C SER A 68 9.22 -3.23 5.68
N GLY A 69 7.93 -2.93 5.78
CA GLY A 69 7.22 -2.83 7.05
C GLY A 69 7.17 -4.17 7.80
N GLN A 70 7.13 -4.11 9.14
CA GLN A 70 6.97 -5.26 10.02
C GLN A 70 5.47 -5.65 10.17
N PRO A 71 5.13 -6.96 10.11
CA PRO A 71 3.80 -7.48 10.42
C PRO A 71 3.20 -6.99 11.75
N PRO A 72 1.88 -6.78 11.84
CA PRO A 72 0.89 -6.94 10.78
C PRO A 72 0.80 -5.73 9.84
N LEU A 73 0.68 -5.97 8.52
CA LEU A 73 0.37 -4.91 7.56
C LEU A 73 -0.44 -5.40 6.35
N THR A 74 -1.43 -4.60 5.94
CA THR A 74 -2.07 -4.74 4.63
C THR A 74 -1.14 -4.13 3.57
N LEU A 75 -0.79 -4.91 2.55
CA LEU A 75 0.12 -4.51 1.47
C LEU A 75 -0.65 -4.23 0.18
N ALA A 76 -0.30 -3.15 -0.50
CA ALA A 76 -0.48 -3.00 -1.94
C ALA A 76 0.84 -3.32 -2.63
N GLU A 77 0.86 -4.37 -3.42
CA GLU A 77 2.05 -4.81 -4.15
C GLU A 77 1.87 -4.50 -5.65
N PHE A 78 2.96 -4.12 -6.31
CA PHE A 78 2.92 -3.81 -7.74
C PHE A 78 4.25 -4.02 -8.46
N THR A 79 4.15 -4.27 -9.76
CA THR A 79 5.24 -4.24 -10.72
C THR A 79 4.78 -3.42 -11.92
N LEU A 80 5.42 -2.28 -12.17
CA LEU A 80 5.05 -1.37 -13.25
C LEU A 80 5.86 -1.64 -14.50
N ASN A 81 5.20 -1.66 -15.64
CA ASN A 81 5.80 -1.97 -16.94
C ASN A 81 6.63 -3.27 -16.91
N GLY A 82 6.05 -4.34 -16.37
CA GLY A 82 6.62 -5.67 -16.32
C GLY A 82 6.51 -6.39 -17.67
N GLY A 83 6.17 -7.69 -17.64
CA GLY A 83 6.02 -8.49 -18.86
C GLY A 83 4.91 -7.96 -19.78
N ASN A 84 5.21 -7.89 -21.08
CA ASN A 84 4.30 -7.43 -22.14
C ASN A 84 3.80 -5.99 -21.98
N ASN A 85 4.61 -5.11 -21.39
CA ASN A 85 4.25 -3.70 -21.14
C ASN A 85 2.94 -3.58 -20.35
N GLN A 86 2.79 -4.46 -19.35
CA GLN A 86 1.67 -4.48 -18.42
C GLN A 86 2.16 -4.09 -17.03
N ASP A 87 1.31 -3.39 -16.31
CA ASP A 87 1.43 -3.22 -14.88
C ASP A 87 0.71 -4.39 -14.20
N TYR A 88 1.29 -4.94 -13.13
CA TYR A 88 0.71 -5.98 -12.30
C TYR A 88 0.56 -5.44 -10.89
N PHE A 89 -0.56 -5.70 -10.25
CA PHE A 89 -0.81 -5.25 -8.89
C PHE A 89 -1.81 -6.15 -8.15
N ASP A 90 -1.75 -6.09 -6.83
CA ASP A 90 -2.60 -6.84 -5.93
C ASP A 90 -2.66 -6.18 -4.55
N LEU A 91 -3.57 -6.71 -3.72
CA LEU A 91 -3.53 -6.51 -2.28
C LEU A 91 -3.07 -7.81 -1.63
N SER A 92 -2.33 -7.72 -0.53
CA SER A 92 -1.86 -8.86 0.24
C SER A 92 -2.08 -8.66 1.73
N VAL A 93 -2.58 -9.72 2.38
CA VAL A 93 -2.75 -9.83 3.83
C VAL A 93 -2.03 -11.07 4.38
N ILE A 94 -1.09 -11.63 3.60
CA ILE A 94 -0.22 -12.75 4.02
C ILE A 94 0.54 -12.36 5.30
N ASP A 95 1.06 -11.14 5.32
CA ASP A 95 1.79 -10.55 6.45
C ASP A 95 0.86 -9.95 7.52
N GLY A 96 -0.43 -10.30 7.50
CA GLY A 96 -1.44 -9.80 8.41
C GLY A 96 -2.27 -8.64 7.85
N PHE A 97 -3.06 -8.01 8.72
CA PHE A 97 -3.97 -6.94 8.35
C PHE A 97 -3.92 -5.87 9.44
N ASN A 98 -3.79 -4.60 9.04
CA ASN A 98 -3.84 -3.46 9.96
C ASN A 98 -4.85 -2.39 9.51
N ILE A 99 -4.80 -1.97 8.26
CA ILE A 99 -5.61 -0.89 7.70
C ILE A 99 -6.37 -1.40 6.47
N PRO A 100 -7.70 -1.22 6.40
CA PRO A 100 -8.48 -1.37 5.18
C PRO A 100 -7.88 -0.60 4.00
N MET A 101 -7.81 -1.21 2.83
CA MET A 101 -7.17 -0.62 1.65
C MET A 101 -7.96 -0.89 0.38
N GLN A 102 -8.02 0.09 -0.51
CA GLN A 102 -8.45 -0.07 -1.89
C GLN A 102 -7.31 0.32 -2.82
N PHE A 103 -7.08 -0.47 -3.85
CA PHE A 103 -6.13 -0.21 -4.93
C PHE A 103 -6.90 -0.17 -6.24
N ALA A 104 -6.98 1.01 -6.84
CA ALA A 104 -7.77 1.26 -8.04
C ALA A 104 -6.96 2.00 -9.12
N PRO A 105 -6.97 1.53 -10.38
CA PRO A 105 -6.49 2.32 -11.51
C PRO A 105 -7.38 3.55 -11.73
N THR A 106 -6.79 4.63 -12.26
CA THR A 106 -7.45 5.91 -12.52
C THR A 106 -7.31 6.38 -13.96
N SER A 107 -6.58 5.65 -14.81
CA SER A 107 -6.37 5.97 -16.21
C SER A 107 -6.34 4.73 -17.12
N ASN A 108 -6.09 4.94 -18.42
CA ASN A 108 -5.87 3.91 -19.43
C ASN A 108 -7.01 2.89 -19.60
N GLY A 109 -8.23 3.25 -19.21
CA GLY A 109 -9.42 2.42 -19.37
C GLY A 109 -9.41 1.13 -18.56
N CYS A 110 -8.49 0.99 -17.60
CA CYS A 110 -8.46 -0.17 -16.72
C CYS A 110 -9.45 0.01 -15.56
N ASN A 111 -10.32 -0.98 -15.34
CA ASN A 111 -11.38 -0.92 -14.32
C ASN A 111 -11.24 -2.05 -13.28
N LYS A 112 -10.04 -2.61 -13.12
CA LYS A 112 -9.78 -3.70 -12.15
C LYS A 112 -9.51 -3.07 -10.78
N VAL A 113 -10.42 -3.22 -9.82
CA VAL A 113 -10.27 -2.67 -8.47
C VAL A 113 -10.08 -3.81 -7.48
N ARG A 114 -9.19 -3.62 -6.50
CA ARG A 114 -9.05 -4.51 -5.33
C ARG A 114 -9.43 -3.74 -4.07
N THR A 115 -10.33 -4.29 -3.25
CA THR A 115 -10.73 -3.67 -1.98
C THR A 115 -10.70 -4.70 -0.86
N CYS A 116 -9.93 -4.42 0.19
CA CYS A 116 -9.81 -5.27 1.36
C CYS A 116 -10.16 -4.47 2.62
N ARG A 117 -11.26 -4.83 3.29
CA ARG A 117 -11.75 -4.13 4.50
C ARG A 117 -11.51 -4.89 5.80
N GLU A 118 -11.06 -6.14 5.71
CA GLU A 118 -10.87 -7.03 6.85
C GLU A 118 -9.80 -8.08 6.55
N LYS A 119 -9.35 -8.79 7.59
CA LYS A 119 -8.26 -9.77 7.50
C LYS A 119 -8.51 -10.89 6.49
N SER A 120 -9.75 -11.32 6.30
CA SER A 120 -10.11 -12.43 5.41
C SER A 120 -10.90 -11.95 4.19
N CYS A 121 -10.41 -10.90 3.52
CA CYS A 121 -11.05 -10.38 2.32
C CYS A 121 -10.77 -11.25 1.09
N PRO A 122 -11.74 -11.40 0.17
CA PRO A 122 -11.60 -12.22 -1.03
C PRO A 122 -10.71 -11.59 -2.12
N ASP A 123 -10.49 -10.27 -2.05
CA ASP A 123 -9.77 -9.49 -3.06
C ASP A 123 -8.25 -9.39 -2.81
N ALA A 124 -7.74 -9.98 -1.72
CA ALA A 124 -6.32 -9.96 -1.39
C ALA A 124 -5.74 -11.37 -1.27
N TYR A 125 -4.43 -11.48 -1.43
CA TYR A 125 -3.68 -12.68 -1.11
C TYR A 125 -3.80 -13.01 0.38
N GLN A 126 -4.34 -14.19 0.69
CA GLN A 126 -4.34 -14.74 2.05
C GLN A 126 -3.20 -15.76 2.25
N TYR A 127 -2.67 -16.30 1.16
CA TYR A 127 -1.54 -17.24 1.15
C TYR A 127 -0.79 -17.12 -0.20
N PRO A 128 0.51 -17.47 -0.25
CA PRO A 128 1.36 -17.14 -1.41
C PRO A 128 0.96 -17.75 -2.75
N SER A 129 0.26 -18.88 -2.76
CA SER A 129 -0.05 -19.61 -4.00
C SER A 129 -1.39 -19.22 -4.65
N ASP A 130 -2.06 -18.17 -4.17
CA ASP A 130 -3.34 -17.71 -4.74
C ASP A 130 -3.15 -16.69 -5.88
N ASP A 131 -2.55 -17.13 -6.99
CA ASP A 131 -2.21 -16.24 -8.11
C ASP A 131 -3.42 -15.58 -8.80
N THR A 132 -4.64 -15.92 -8.39
CA THR A 132 -5.88 -15.31 -8.88
C THR A 132 -6.07 -13.86 -8.42
N LYS A 133 -5.33 -13.42 -7.40
CA LYS A 133 -5.47 -12.06 -6.84
C LYS A 133 -4.76 -11.01 -7.67
N THR A 134 -3.62 -11.36 -8.27
CA THR A 134 -2.89 -10.49 -9.20
C THR A 134 -3.76 -10.08 -10.37
N VAL A 135 -3.83 -8.78 -10.61
CA VAL A 135 -4.49 -8.19 -11.77
C VAL A 135 -3.53 -7.34 -12.57
N SER A 136 -3.82 -7.20 -13.86
CA SER A 136 -3.01 -6.42 -14.77
C SER A 136 -3.78 -5.30 -15.46
N CYS A 137 -3.11 -4.17 -15.67
CA CYS A 137 -3.57 -3.04 -16.46
C CYS A 137 -2.50 -2.67 -17.51
N PRO A 138 -2.87 -1.98 -18.61
CA PRO A 138 -1.89 -1.49 -19.59
C PRO A 138 -0.78 -0.70 -18.92
N GLY A 139 0.46 -0.90 -19.35
CA GLY A 139 1.62 -0.18 -18.80
C GLY A 139 1.44 1.34 -18.86
N GLY A 140 1.90 2.02 -17.81
CA GLY A 140 1.73 3.47 -17.65
C GLY A 140 0.35 3.86 -17.12
N THR A 141 -0.38 2.93 -16.49
CA THR A 141 -1.63 3.23 -15.79
C THR A 141 -1.32 4.02 -14.53
N ASN A 142 -2.14 5.03 -14.25
CA ASN A 142 -2.12 5.75 -12.99
C ASN A 142 -2.99 5.02 -11.98
N TYR A 143 -2.63 5.10 -10.72
CA TYR A 143 -3.36 4.41 -9.66
C TYR A 143 -3.66 5.35 -8.49
N ARG A 144 -4.66 4.96 -7.71
CA ARG A 144 -4.98 5.54 -6.42
C ARG A 144 -5.11 4.42 -5.39
N ILE A 145 -4.35 4.55 -4.30
CA ILE A 145 -4.50 3.72 -3.12
C ILE A 145 -5.24 4.54 -2.07
N VAL A 146 -6.35 4.00 -1.56
CA VAL A 146 -7.18 4.63 -0.53
C VAL A 146 -7.10 3.77 0.71
N PHE A 147 -6.65 4.36 1.80
CA PHE A 147 -6.74 3.78 3.13
C PHE A 147 -8.10 4.10 3.74
N CYS A 148 -8.70 3.14 4.44
CA CYS A 148 -10.05 3.25 4.99
C CYS A 148 -11.12 3.60 3.91
N PRO A 149 -11.21 2.84 2.80
CA PRO A 149 -12.17 3.10 1.71
C PRO A 149 -13.63 2.83 2.11
#